data_AF-A0A9Q4D5K7-F1
#
_entry.id   AF-A0A9Q4D5K7-F1
#
_cell.length_a   1.000
_cell.length_b   1.000
_cell.length_c   1.000
_cell.angle_alpha   90.00
_cell.angle_beta   90.00
_cell.angle_gamma   90.00
#
_symmetry.space_group_name_H-M   'P 1'
#
loop_
_entity.id
_entity.type
_entity.pdbx_description
1 polymer ?
#
loop_
_entity_poly.entity_id
_entity_poly.type
_entity_poly.pdbx_seq_one_letter_code
_entity_poly.pdbx_strand_id
1 'polypeptide(L)'
;MYKQIFNKSDGTPKLIDTDYFDTEQYTDIQPPNGLYEPIHFNGSEWVGVSQKEWLMKRPKPEPIEPDPIEKVAANLQKQLTKSNIAQNQLQKQNAQMMLEIAKLKGGN
;
A
#
# COMPACT_ATOMS: atom_id res chain seq x y z
N MET A 1 3.01 47.64 2.28
CA MET A 1 2.56 46.47 3.06
C MET A 1 2.79 45.26 2.19
N TYR A 2 3.26 44.13 2.72
CA TYR A 2 3.45 42.93 1.88
C TYR A 2 2.11 42.20 1.71
N LYS A 3 1.83 41.74 0.49
CA LYS A 3 0.67 40.93 0.13
C LYS A 3 1.12 39.60 -0.45
N GLN A 4 0.40 38.52 -0.14
CA GLN A 4 0.62 37.21 -0.72
C GLN A 4 -0.36 36.99 -1.88
N ILE A 5 0.18 36.55 -3.02
CA ILE A 5 -0.58 36.14 -4.21
C ILE A 5 -0.20 34.70 -4.56
N PHE A 6 -1.01 34.04 -5.39
CA PHE A 6 -0.85 32.65 -5.77
C PHE A 6 -0.87 32.53 -7.29
N ASN A 7 0.06 31.77 -7.87
CA ASN A 7 0.09 31.50 -9.30
C ASN A 7 -1.09 30.61 -9.68
N LYS A 8 -1.96 31.05 -10.58
CA LYS A 8 -3.20 30.34 -10.96
C LYS A 8 -2.95 28.94 -11.54
N SER A 9 -1.75 28.65 -12.02
CA SER A 9 -1.44 27.36 -12.65
C SER A 9 -1.19 26.23 -11.65
N ASP A 10 -0.75 26.54 -10.43
CA ASP A 10 -0.27 25.54 -9.46
C ASP A 10 -0.50 25.91 -7.99
N GLY A 11 -0.95 27.13 -7.69
CA GLY A 11 -1.13 27.60 -6.31
C GLY A 11 0.15 28.02 -5.62
N THR A 12 1.28 28.12 -6.32
CA THR A 12 2.55 28.53 -5.72
C THR A 12 2.46 29.96 -5.16
N PRO A 13 2.75 30.17 -3.87
CA PRO A 13 2.65 31.48 -3.25
C PRO A 13 3.82 32.38 -3.64
N LYS A 14 3.54 33.67 -3.78
CA LYS A 14 4.52 34.74 -4.03
C LYS A 14 4.19 35.95 -3.16
N LEU A 15 5.21 36.55 -2.56
CA LEU A 15 5.08 37.80 -1.82
C LEU A 15 5.37 38.98 -2.75
N ILE A 16 4.52 40.00 -2.66
CA ILE A 16 4.67 41.28 -3.36
C ILE A 16 4.59 42.42 -2.34
N ASP A 17 5.25 43.54 -2.62
CA ASP A 17 5.24 44.77 -1.81
C ASP A 17 4.31 45.85 -2.36
N THR A 18 3.74 45.62 -3.55
CA THR A 18 2.77 46.47 -4.25
C THR A 18 1.39 45.83 -4.29
N ASP A 19 0.34 46.64 -4.47
CA ASP A 19 -1.02 46.12 -4.70
C ASP A 19 -1.28 45.71 -6.16
N TYR A 20 -0.39 46.09 -7.07
CA TYR A 20 -0.48 45.74 -8.49
C TYR A 20 0.22 44.41 -8.75
N PHE A 21 -0.51 43.47 -9.35
CA PHE A 21 0.00 42.21 -9.85
C PHE A 21 -0.72 41.83 -11.15
N ASP A 22 -0.11 40.96 -11.93
CA ASP A 22 -0.72 40.40 -13.13
C ASP A 22 -1.89 39.50 -12.74
N THR A 23 -3.12 40.01 -12.88
CA THR A 23 -4.35 39.30 -12.55
C THR A 23 -4.69 38.22 -13.58
N GLU A 24 -3.99 38.13 -14.71
CA GLU A 24 -4.12 37.00 -15.64
C GLU A 24 -3.38 35.79 -15.08
N GLN A 25 -2.19 35.99 -14.53
CA GLN A 25 -1.30 34.93 -14.02
C GLN A 25 -1.51 34.60 -12.55
N TYR A 26 -1.89 35.57 -11.73
CA TYR A 26 -1.97 35.44 -10.29
C TYR A 26 -3.36 35.78 -9.75
N THR A 27 -3.66 35.23 -8.58
CA THR A 27 -4.86 35.55 -7.80
C THR A 27 -4.46 35.77 -6.34
N ASP A 28 -5.20 36.59 -5.60
CA ASP A 28 -5.05 36.73 -4.15
C ASP A 28 -5.93 35.73 -3.37
N ILE A 29 -6.70 34.89 -4.07
CA ILE A 29 -7.49 33.81 -3.49
C ILE A 29 -6.59 32.60 -3.23
N GLN A 30 -6.48 32.21 -1.96
CA GLN A 30 -5.70 31.05 -1.54
C GLN A 30 -6.33 29.72 -2.01
N PRO A 31 -5.54 28.77 -2.51
CA PRO A 31 -6.02 27.40 -2.75
C PRO A 31 -6.59 26.77 -1.48
N PRO A 32 -7.81 26.20 -1.53
CA PRO A 32 -8.37 25.50 -0.39
C PRO A 32 -7.61 24.19 -0.13
N ASN A 33 -7.53 23.82 1.15
CA ASN A 33 -6.97 22.52 1.55
C ASN A 33 -7.88 21.37 1.08
N GLY A 34 -7.27 20.26 0.67
CA GLY A 34 -7.99 19.02 0.34
C GLY A 34 -8.31 18.81 -1.15
N LEU A 35 -7.83 19.68 -2.04
CA LEU A 35 -7.84 19.41 -3.48
C LEU A 35 -6.76 18.38 -3.84
N TYR A 36 -7.09 17.46 -4.74
CA TYR A 36 -6.09 16.54 -5.28
C TYR A 36 -5.31 17.21 -6.41
N GLU A 37 -3.98 17.08 -6.36
CA GLU A 37 -3.08 17.64 -7.37
C GLU A 37 -3.14 16.89 -8.72
N PRO A 38 -2.89 17.57 -9.84
CA PRO A 38 -2.61 19.01 -9.97
C PRO A 38 -3.84 19.89 -9.73
N ILE A 39 -3.62 21.08 -9.18
CA ILE A 39 -4.63 22.11 -8.94
C ILE A 39 -4.44 23.30 -9.87
N HIS A 40 -5.51 24.00 -10.23
CA HIS A 40 -5.47 25.23 -11.02
C HIS A 40 -6.66 26.15 -10.68
N PHE A 41 -6.54 27.43 -10.98
CA PHE A 41 -7.60 28.43 -10.77
C PHE A 41 -8.41 28.63 -12.05
N ASN A 42 -9.72 28.36 -12.03
CA ASN A 42 -10.58 28.43 -13.20
C ASN A 42 -11.14 29.84 -13.51
N GLY A 43 -10.69 30.86 -12.78
CA GLY A 43 -11.20 32.24 -12.86
C GLY A 43 -12.14 32.62 -11.71
N SER A 44 -12.73 31.64 -11.03
CA SER A 44 -13.58 31.85 -9.84
C SER A 44 -13.08 31.08 -8.63
N GLU A 45 -12.68 29.82 -8.81
CA GLU A 45 -12.28 28.92 -7.73
C GLU A 45 -11.12 28.01 -8.15
N TRP A 46 -10.52 27.38 -7.15
CA TRP A 46 -9.48 26.39 -7.33
C TRP A 46 -10.08 25.01 -7.57
N VAL A 47 -9.62 24.36 -8.64
CA VAL A 47 -10.10 23.05 -9.08
C VAL A 47 -8.91 22.07 -9.09
N GLY A 48 -9.04 20.98 -8.34
CA GLY A 48 -8.14 19.84 -8.39
C GLY A 48 -8.67 18.72 -9.29
N VAL A 49 -7.87 17.67 -9.48
CA VAL A 49 -8.34 16.45 -10.16
C VAL A 49 -9.30 15.64 -9.26
N SER A 50 -10.04 14.72 -9.87
CA SER A 50 -10.84 13.79 -9.07
C SER A 50 -9.96 12.83 -8.27
N GLN A 51 -10.46 12.35 -7.13
CA GLN A 51 -9.76 11.32 -6.33
C GLN A 51 -9.39 10.09 -7.17
N LYS A 52 -10.29 9.67 -8.08
CA LYS A 52 -10.08 8.52 -8.96
C LYS A 52 -8.90 8.74 -9.90
N GLU A 53 -8.84 9.89 -10.56
CA GLU A 53 -7.73 10.24 -11.45
C GLU A 53 -6.41 10.39 -10.69
N TRP A 54 -6.46 10.99 -9.50
CA TRP A 54 -5.31 11.09 -8.61
C TRP A 54 -4.78 9.69 -8.27
N LEU A 55 -5.65 8.77 -7.86
CA LEU A 55 -5.27 7.37 -7.55
C LEU A 55 -4.70 6.63 -8.76
N MET A 56 -5.21 6.87 -9.97
CA MET A 56 -4.69 6.23 -11.20
C MET A 56 -3.30 6.73 -11.60
N LYS A 57 -3.02 8.01 -11.36
CA LYS A 57 -1.73 8.64 -11.71
C LYS A 57 -0.64 8.39 -10.67
N ARG A 58 -0.99 7.93 -9.47
CA ARG A 58 0.00 7.56 -8.46
C ARG A 58 0.89 6.43 -9.00
N PRO A 59 2.21 6.49 -8.74
CA PRO A 59 3.06 5.36 -9.01
C PRO A 59 2.48 4.14 -8.29
N LYS A 60 2.32 3.04 -9.04
CA LYS A 60 1.96 1.77 -8.41
C LYS A 60 3.03 1.49 -7.36
N PRO A 61 2.65 1.07 -6.14
CA PRO A 61 3.64 0.70 -5.14
C PRO A 61 4.57 -0.34 -5.77
N GLU A 62 5.87 -0.10 -5.67
CA GLU A 62 6.85 -1.09 -6.11
C GLU A 62 6.57 -2.39 -5.34
N PRO A 63 6.60 -3.56 -6.00
CA PRO A 63 6.47 -4.83 -5.31
C PRO A 63 7.53 -4.90 -4.21
N ILE A 64 7.10 -5.03 -2.95
CA ILE A 64 8.04 -5.26 -1.86
C ILE A 64 8.55 -6.68 -2.04
N GLU A 65 9.79 -6.82 -2.47
CA GLU A 65 10.43 -8.12 -2.48
C GLU A 65 10.66 -8.58 -1.03
N PRO A 66 10.25 -9.81 -0.67
CA PRO A 66 10.54 -10.32 0.66
C PRO A 66 12.04 -10.39 0.90
N ASP A 67 12.46 -10.00 2.10
CA ASP A 67 13.86 -10.09 2.52
C ASP A 67 14.35 -11.55 2.37
N PRO A 68 15.63 -11.79 1.99
CA PRO A 68 16.22 -13.12 2.02
C PRO A 68 15.90 -13.94 3.29
N ILE A 69 15.87 -13.31 4.47
CA ILE A 69 15.52 -13.95 5.74
C ILE A 69 14.05 -14.38 5.76
N GLU A 70 13.13 -13.55 5.27
CA GLU A 70 11.71 -13.90 5.17
C GLU A 70 11.49 -15.08 4.22
N LYS A 71 12.21 -15.11 3.09
CA LYS A 71 12.18 -16.23 2.15
C LYS A 71 12.68 -17.52 2.80
N VAL A 72 13.77 -17.44 3.57
CA VAL A 72 14.32 -18.60 4.31
C VAL A 72 13.34 -19.06 5.39
N ALA A 73 12.79 -18.15 6.18
CA ALA A 73 11.82 -18.48 7.23
C ALA A 73 10.57 -19.16 6.65
N ALA A 74 10.02 -18.64 5.54
CA ALA A 74 8.88 -19.24 4.86
C ALA A 74 9.19 -20.66 4.35
N ASN A 75 10.38 -20.87 3.79
CA ASN A 75 10.82 -22.19 3.33
C ASN A 75 11.01 -23.17 4.49
N LEU A 76 11.62 -22.74 5.58
CA LEU A 76 11.78 -23.55 6.79
C LEU A 76 10.42 -23.93 7.38
N GLN A 77 9.49 -22.97 7.50
CA GLN A 77 8.14 -23.23 7.98
C GLN A 77 7.43 -24.26 7.09
N LYS A 78 7.56 -24.15 5.76
CA LYS A 78 7.00 -25.11 4.81
C LYS A 78 7.60 -26.51 4.99
N GLN A 79 8.91 -26.62 5.20
CA GLN A 79 9.57 -27.91 5.45
C GLN A 79 9.13 -28.52 6.78
N LEU A 80 9.05 -27.71 7.84
CA LEU A 80 8.58 -28.15 9.15
C LEU A 80 7.15 -28.68 9.08
N THR A 81 6.25 -27.95 8.42
CA THR A 81 4.86 -28.38 8.24
C THR A 81 4.77 -29.70 7.47
N LYS A 82 5.54 -29.86 6.39
CA LYS A 82 5.60 -31.13 5.64
C LYS A 82 6.11 -32.29 6.50
N SER A 83 7.16 -32.06 7.28
CA SER A 83 7.71 -33.06 8.21
C SER A 83 6.67 -33.49 9.25
N ASN A 84 5.97 -32.52 9.86
CA ASN A 84 4.94 -32.80 10.85
C ASN A 84 3.77 -33.61 10.27
N ILE A 85 3.37 -33.34 9.03
CA ILE A 85 2.34 -34.13 8.34
C ILE A 85 2.81 -35.57 8.14
N ALA A 86 4.04 -35.76 7.64
CA ALA A 86 4.62 -37.08 7.43
C ALA A 86 4.75 -37.89 8.73
N GLN A 87 5.22 -37.26 9.82
CA GLN A 87 5.31 -37.90 11.13
C GLN A 87 3.94 -38.35 11.66
N ASN A 88 2.91 -37.50 11.54
CA ASN A 88 1.56 -37.86 11.94
C ASN A 88 1.01 -39.05 11.13
N GLN A 89 1.32 -39.11 9.83
CA GLN A 89 0.93 -40.25 8.98
C GLN A 89 1.63 -41.53 9.41
N LEU A 90 2.94 -41.48 9.68
CA LEU A 90 3.71 -42.62 10.16
C LEU A 90 3.21 -43.12 11.53
N GLN A 91 2.89 -42.22 12.45
CA GLN A 91 2.31 -42.60 13.75
C GLN A 91 0.98 -43.33 13.59
N LYS A 92 0.10 -42.87 12.68
CA LYS A 92 -1.17 -43.54 12.38
C LYS A 92 -0.96 -44.94 11.79
N GLN A 93 -0.04 -45.07 10.83
CA GLN A 93 0.29 -46.36 10.22
C GLN A 93 0.87 -47.34 11.24
N ASN A 94 1.78 -46.88 12.11
CA ASN A 94 2.34 -47.69 13.18
C ASN A 94 1.26 -48.16 14.16
N ALA A 95 0.33 -47.27 14.55
CA ALA A 95 -0.78 -47.64 15.41
C ALA A 95 -1.69 -48.70 14.77
N GLN A 96 -1.99 -48.56 13.48
CA GLN A 96 -2.75 -49.57 12.73
C GLN A 96 -2.04 -50.92 12.69
N MET A 97 -0.75 -50.94 12.37
CA MET A 97 0.04 -52.17 12.34
C MET A 97 0.10 -52.86 13.71
N MET A 98 0.24 -52.09 14.80
CA MET A 98 0.20 -52.65 16.16
C MET A 98 -1.17 -53.26 16.49
N LEU A 99 -2.27 -52.64 16.07
CA LEU A 99 -3.61 -53.20 16.24
C LEU A 99 -3.79 -54.50 15.46
N GLU A 100 -3.28 -54.58 14.23
CA GLU A 100 -3.31 -55.81 13.42
C GLU A 100 -2.51 -56.93 14.08
N ILE A 101 -1.29 -56.63 14.56
CA ILE A 101 -0.46 -57.59 15.29
C ILE A 101 -1.17 -58.09 16.55
N ALA A 102 -1.80 -57.20 17.31
CA ALA A 102 -2.54 -57.57 18.53
C ALA A 102 -3.72 -58.49 18.22
N LYS A 103 -4.47 -58.22 17.15
CA LYS A 103 -5.56 -59.08 16.68
C LYS A 103 -5.07 -60.47 16.28
N LEU A 104 -3.93 -60.55 15.59
CA LEU A 104 -3.33 -61.83 15.18
C LEU A 104 -2.81 -62.63 16.39
N LYS A 105 -2.28 -61.95 17.41
CA LYS A 105 -1.73 -62.61 18.61
C LYS A 105 -2.78 -63.01 19.66
N GLY A 106 -3.91 -62.30 19.72
CA GLY A 106 -5.01 -62.58 20.66
C GLY A 106 -6.03 -63.61 20.16
N GLY A 107 -5.82 -64.20 18.99
CA GLY A 107 -6.72 -65.17 18.35
C GLY A 107 -6.39 -66.65 18.62
N ASN A 108 -5.83 -66.99 19.79
CA ASN A 108 -5.68 -68.37 20.29
C ASN A 108 -6.48 -68.54 21.57
#